data_AF-A0A355DVX8-F1
#
_entry.id   AF-A0A355DVX8-F1
#
_cell.length_a   1.000
_cell.length_b   1.000
_cell.length_c   1.000
_cell.angle_alpha   90.00
_cell.angle_beta   90.00
_cell.angle_gamma   90.00
#
_symmetry.space_group_name_H-M   'P 1'
#
loop_
_entity.id
_entity.type
_entity.pdbx_description
1 polymer ?
#
loop_
_entity_poly.entity_id
_entity_poly.type
_entity_poly.pdbx_seq_one_letter_code
_entity_poly.pdbx_strand_id
1 'polypeptide(L)'
;QDVFYDRNCIGYWRYPIFSKVGKSRKEPDILIADFYLGLIIIEIKSVTIDQILAIRGHRWEFQNYYTTSSNPYEQAENQLFALLGYCDREPFLRRKVSGRALICLPLITESQWYDSGFYQLPSCPPIIFRDQLLGKGEWGVG
;
A
#
# COMPACT_ATOMS: atom_id res chain seq x y z
N GLN A 1 -10.11 19.76 12.95
CA GLN A 1 -11.23 18.86 13.29
C GLN A 1 -10.81 17.47 12.86
N ASP A 2 -10.57 16.57 13.81
CA ASP A 2 -10.04 15.23 13.53
C ASP A 2 -11.14 14.34 12.97
N VAL A 3 -11.25 14.31 11.64
CA VAL A 3 -12.28 13.61 10.85
C VAL A 3 -12.38 12.11 11.16
N PHE A 4 -11.38 11.54 11.85
CA PHE A 4 -11.28 10.11 12.15
C PHE A 4 -11.17 9.78 13.64
N TYR A 5 -11.30 10.75 14.56
CA TYR A 5 -11.13 10.50 16.00
C TYR A 5 -12.10 9.42 16.54
N ASP A 6 -13.34 9.43 16.04
CA ASP A 6 -14.38 8.46 16.44
C ASP A 6 -14.37 7.18 15.59
N ARG A 7 -13.41 6.99 14.68
CA ARG A 7 -13.36 5.77 13.86
C ARG A 7 -12.79 4.60 14.65
N ASN A 8 -13.56 3.53 14.70
CA ASN A 8 -13.08 2.24 15.17
C ASN A 8 -12.14 1.62 14.14
N CYS A 9 -10.85 1.97 14.24
CA CYS A 9 -9.79 1.41 13.42
C CYS A 9 -8.58 1.00 14.26
N ILE A 10 -7.88 -0.06 13.83
CA ILE A 10 -6.62 -0.50 14.42
C ILE A 10 -5.57 -0.52 13.32
N GLY A 11 -4.44 0.14 13.58
CA GLY A 11 -3.26 0.12 12.72
C GLY A 11 -2.19 -0.80 13.29
N TYR A 12 -1.55 -1.58 12.41
CA TYR A 12 -0.39 -2.41 12.72
C TYR A 12 0.77 -2.05 11.81
N TRP A 13 1.96 -1.99 12.38
CA TRP A 13 3.22 -1.98 11.64
C TRP A 13 3.77 -3.39 11.59
N ARG A 14 4.04 -3.93 10.38
CA ARG A 14 4.60 -5.27 10.17
C ARG A 14 3.79 -6.41 10.81
N TYR A 15 2.47 -6.41 10.59
CA TYR A 15 1.61 -7.47 11.10
C TYR A 15 1.99 -8.85 10.51
N PRO A 16 2.29 -9.86 11.33
CA PRO A 16 2.72 -11.16 10.81
C PRO A 16 1.54 -11.95 10.23
N ILE A 17 1.64 -12.34 8.97
CA ILE A 17 0.68 -13.21 8.27
C ILE A 17 1.31 -14.59 8.09
N PHE A 18 0.64 -15.63 8.59
CA PHE A 18 1.13 -17.00 8.62
C PHE A 18 0.40 -17.88 7.60
N SER A 19 0.93 -18.02 6.39
CA SER A 19 0.33 -18.96 5.45
C SER A 19 0.48 -20.40 5.94
N LYS A 20 -0.59 -21.20 5.88
CA LYS A 20 -0.52 -22.66 6.07
C LYS A 20 0.12 -23.37 4.87
N VAL A 21 0.23 -22.69 3.72
CA VAL A 21 0.80 -23.21 2.46
C VAL A 21 2.01 -22.35 2.07
N GLY A 22 3.19 -22.98 2.01
CA GLY A 22 4.46 -22.28 1.76
C GLY A 22 5.01 -21.63 3.03
N LYS A 23 6.23 -22.01 3.43
CA LYS A 23 6.91 -21.60 4.67
C LYS A 23 7.43 -20.15 4.61
N SER A 24 6.63 -19.16 4.24
CA SER A 24 7.05 -17.75 4.31
C SER A 24 6.10 -16.93 5.16
N ARG A 25 6.66 -16.37 6.25
CA ARG A 25 6.05 -15.27 7.00
C ARG A 25 5.98 -14.07 6.07
N LYS A 26 4.79 -13.49 5.92
CA LYS A 26 4.59 -12.23 5.19
C LYS A 26 4.26 -11.13 6.18
N GLU A 27 4.80 -9.94 5.95
CA GLU A 27 4.55 -8.76 6.77
C GLU A 27 4.28 -7.59 5.82
N PRO A 28 3.04 -7.07 5.75
CA PRO A 28 2.82 -5.78 5.12
C PRO A 28 3.51 -4.70 5.93
N ASP A 29 3.98 -3.63 5.27
CA ASP A 29 4.54 -2.49 6.00
C ASP A 29 3.49 -1.94 6.98
N ILE A 30 2.28 -1.64 6.49
CA ILE A 30 1.14 -1.22 7.31
C ILE A 30 -0.09 -2.06 6.99
N LEU A 31 -0.78 -2.51 8.03
CA LEU A 31 -2.14 -3.04 7.98
C LEU A 31 -3.06 -2.11 8.79
N ILE A 32 -4.17 -1.70 8.21
CA ILE A 32 -5.27 -1.05 8.93
C ILE A 32 -6.50 -1.95 8.86
N ALA A 33 -7.09 -2.24 10.01
CA ALA A 33 -8.41 -2.83 10.11
C ALA A 33 -9.38 -1.76 10.56
N ASP A 34 -10.27 -1.33 9.67
CA ASP A 34 -11.28 -0.31 9.91
C ASP A 34 -12.67 -0.92 9.78
N PHE A 35 -13.58 -0.57 10.69
CA PHE A 35 -14.92 -1.15 10.72
C PHE A 35 -15.74 -0.89 9.44
N TYR A 36 -15.56 0.27 8.81
CA TYR A 36 -16.32 0.69 7.64
C TYR A 36 -15.57 0.46 6.33
N LEU A 37 -14.24 0.62 6.33
CA LEU A 37 -13.40 0.48 5.13
C LEU A 37 -12.89 -0.95 4.93
N GLY A 38 -12.94 -1.78 5.96
CA GLY A 38 -12.42 -3.14 5.96
C GLY A 38 -10.91 -3.19 6.18
N LEU A 39 -10.24 -4.14 5.53
CA LEU A 39 -8.79 -4.29 5.59
C LEU A 39 -8.09 -3.40 4.55
N ILE A 40 -7.08 -2.67 4.98
CA ILE A 40 -6.24 -1.84 4.11
C ILE A 40 -4.80 -2.28 4.30
N ILE A 41 -4.17 -2.76 3.24
CA ILE A 41 -2.74 -3.01 3.18
C ILE A 41 -2.06 -1.83 2.51
N ILE A 42 -1.02 -1.29 3.12
CA ILE A 42 -0.19 -0.25 2.51
C ILE A 42 1.25 -0.78 2.46
N GLU A 43 1.77 -0.97 1.26
CA GLU A 43 3.17 -1.29 1.02
C GLU A 43 3.93 0.01 0.69
N ILE A 44 5.05 0.25 1.37
CA ILE A 44 5.84 1.46 1.25
C ILE A 44 7.04 1.18 0.34
N LYS A 45 7.30 2.09 -0.62
CA LYS A 45 8.53 2.07 -1.42
C LYS A 45 9.23 3.43 -1.34
N SER A 46 10.34 3.46 -0.61
CA SER A 46 11.20 4.64 -0.46
C SER A 46 12.14 4.81 -1.66
N VAL A 47 11.56 4.92 -2.86
CA VAL A 47 12.27 5.20 -4.11
C VAL A 47 11.97 6.63 -4.57
N THR A 48 12.94 7.30 -5.18
CA THR A 48 12.71 8.54 -5.95
C THR A 48 12.22 8.20 -7.36
N ILE A 49 11.66 9.19 -8.08
CA ILE A 49 11.15 8.97 -9.43
C ILE A 49 12.25 8.49 -10.38
N ASP A 50 13.46 9.05 -10.26
CA ASP A 50 14.61 8.70 -11.09
C ASP A 50 15.15 7.28 -10.80
N GLN A 51 14.82 6.69 -9.64
CA GLN A 51 15.20 5.31 -9.34
C GLN A 51 14.29 4.29 -10.03
N ILE A 52 13.12 4.69 -10.55
CA ILE A 52 12.20 3.80 -11.27
C ILE A 52 12.55 3.85 -12.77
N LEU A 53 13.19 2.78 -13.25
CA LEU A 53 13.58 2.67 -14.66
C LEU A 53 12.38 2.41 -15.57
N ALA A 54 11.52 1.48 -15.17
CA ALA A 54 10.37 1.06 -15.95
C ALA A 54 9.35 0.35 -15.07
N ILE A 55 8.09 0.36 -15.52
CA ILE A 55 7.02 -0.45 -14.96
C ILE A 55 6.43 -1.30 -16.09
N ARG A 56 6.51 -2.62 -15.96
CA ARG A 56 6.04 -3.59 -16.95
C ARG A 56 5.03 -4.53 -16.28
N GLY A 57 3.74 -4.26 -16.50
CA GLY A 57 2.68 -4.92 -15.75
C GLY A 57 2.83 -4.60 -14.26
N HIS A 58 2.90 -5.62 -13.41
CA HIS A 58 3.11 -5.43 -11.96
C HIS A 58 4.57 -5.26 -11.55
N ARG A 59 5.52 -5.49 -12.48
CA ARG A 59 6.96 -5.46 -12.18
C ARG A 59 7.52 -4.05 -12.33
N TRP A 60 8.11 -3.57 -11.25
CA TRP A 60 8.85 -2.31 -11.20
C TRP A 60 10.33 -2.63 -11.30
N GLU A 61 11.02 -2.00 -12.25
CA GLU A 61 12.46 -2.11 -12.47
C GLU A 61 13.13 -0.88 -11.86
N PHE A 62 14.21 -1.11 -11.10
CA PHE A 62 14.89 -0.06 -10.36
C PHE A 62 16.35 0.08 -10.74
N GLN A 63 16.86 1.29 -10.58
CA GLN A 63 18.28 1.60 -10.57
C GLN A 63 18.68 2.27 -9.26
N ASN A 64 19.95 2.11 -8.87
CA ASN A 64 20.51 2.76 -7.68
C ASN A 64 19.66 2.55 -6.41
N TYR A 65 19.08 1.35 -6.27
CA TYR A 65 18.23 0.92 -5.16
C TYR A 65 18.68 -0.45 -4.68
N TYR A 66 18.33 -0.83 -3.45
CA TYR A 66 18.85 -2.06 -2.83
C TYR A 66 18.36 -3.36 -3.51
N THR A 67 17.31 -3.28 -4.33
CA THR A 67 16.88 -4.35 -5.26
C THR A 67 16.78 -3.81 -6.68
N THR A 68 16.94 -4.69 -7.66
CA THR A 68 16.84 -4.35 -9.09
C THR A 68 15.40 -4.40 -9.61
N SER A 69 14.49 -5.07 -8.91
CA SER A 69 13.06 -5.07 -9.25
C SER A 69 12.19 -5.53 -8.08
N SER A 70 10.90 -5.22 -8.14
CA SER A 70 9.88 -5.78 -7.23
C SER A 70 8.48 -5.73 -7.87
N ASN A 71 7.51 -6.44 -7.28
CA ASN A 71 6.10 -6.36 -7.67
C ASN A 71 5.27 -5.82 -6.50
N PRO A 72 5.37 -4.52 -6.17
CA PRO A 72 4.90 -3.99 -4.89
C PRO A 72 3.39 -4.15 -4.70
N TYR A 73 2.60 -3.90 -5.75
CA TYR A 73 1.15 -3.99 -5.66
C TYR A 73 0.66 -5.44 -5.58
N GLU A 74 1.21 -6.33 -6.40
CA GLU A 74 0.91 -7.77 -6.35
C GLU A 74 1.28 -8.37 -4.98
N GLN A 75 2.39 -7.93 -4.38
CA GLN A 75 2.76 -8.33 -3.03
C GLN A 75 1.69 -7.92 -2.01
N ALA A 76 1.23 -6.66 -2.06
CA ALA A 76 0.20 -6.12 -1.18
C ALA A 76 -1.16 -6.84 -1.37
N GLU A 77 -1.57 -7.12 -2.60
CA GLU A 77 -2.79 -7.88 -2.89
C GLU A 77 -2.71 -9.31 -2.34
N ASN A 78 -1.58 -9.99 -2.53
CA ASN A 78 -1.37 -11.33 -1.99
C ASN A 78 -1.43 -11.37 -0.46
N GLN A 79 -0.96 -10.33 0.22
CA GLN A 79 -1.07 -10.19 1.68
C GLN A 79 -2.53 -9.93 2.08
N LEU A 80 -3.23 -9.05 1.36
CA LEU A 80 -4.65 -8.78 1.58
C LEU A 80 -5.51 -10.04 1.45
N PHE A 81 -5.34 -10.80 0.36
CA PHE A 81 -6.12 -12.03 0.13
C PHE A 81 -5.85 -13.09 1.19
N ALA A 82 -4.63 -13.16 1.72
CA ALA A 82 -4.33 -14.07 2.82
C ALA A 82 -5.13 -13.72 4.09
N LEU A 83 -5.26 -12.43 4.42
CA LEU A 83 -6.05 -11.96 5.57
C LEU A 83 -7.56 -12.07 5.34
N LEU A 84 -8.05 -11.73 4.15
CA LEU A 84 -9.47 -11.95 3.80
C LEU A 84 -9.82 -13.45 3.89
N GLY A 85 -8.92 -14.32 3.46
CA GLY A 85 -9.06 -15.77 3.63
C GLY A 85 -9.06 -16.22 5.10
N TYR A 86 -8.59 -15.41 6.05
CA TYR A 86 -8.77 -15.67 7.48
C TYR A 86 -10.15 -15.25 7.94
N CYS A 87 -10.60 -14.04 7.57
CA CYS A 87 -11.95 -13.56 7.85
C CYS A 87 -13.02 -14.52 7.31
N ASP A 88 -12.80 -15.11 6.13
CA ASP A 88 -13.72 -16.04 5.49
C ASP A 88 -13.85 -17.40 6.20
N ARG A 89 -12.90 -17.74 7.07
CA ARG A 89 -13.00 -18.93 7.93
C ARG A 89 -13.85 -18.69 9.16
N GLU A 90 -14.06 -17.43 9.56
CA GLU A 90 -14.93 -17.06 10.66
C GLU A 90 -16.37 -16.89 10.14
N PRO A 91 -17.34 -17.73 10.56
CA PRO A 91 -18.69 -17.73 9.98
C PRO A 91 -19.39 -16.37 10.05
N PHE A 92 -19.13 -15.58 11.10
CA PHE A 92 -19.74 -14.27 11.27
C PHE A 92 -19.19 -13.21 10.30
N LEU A 93 -17.94 -13.35 9.86
CA LEU A 93 -17.21 -12.40 9.01
C LEU A 93 -17.19 -12.81 7.53
N ARG A 94 -17.54 -14.06 7.23
CA ARG A 94 -17.47 -14.64 5.90
C ARG A 94 -18.15 -13.78 4.84
N ARG A 95 -17.38 -13.35 3.84
CA ARG A 95 -17.77 -12.47 2.73
C ARG A 95 -18.35 -11.11 3.15
N LYS A 96 -18.11 -10.69 4.40
CA LYS A 96 -18.56 -9.38 4.92
C LYS A 96 -17.43 -8.36 5.05
N VAL A 97 -16.19 -8.81 5.02
CA VAL A 97 -15.01 -7.94 5.16
C VAL A 97 -14.55 -7.53 3.77
N SER A 98 -14.59 -6.23 3.47
CA SER A 98 -13.97 -5.65 2.29
C SER A 98 -12.47 -5.47 2.47
N GLY A 99 -11.75 -5.30 1.38
CA GLY A 99 -10.31 -5.13 1.40
C GLY A 99 -9.80 -4.26 0.27
N ARG A 100 -8.69 -3.55 0.49
CA ARG A 100 -7.92 -2.88 -0.58
C ARG A 100 -6.43 -2.89 -0.29
N ALA A 101 -5.63 -2.92 -1.34
CA ALA A 101 -4.18 -2.73 -1.30
C ALA A 101 -3.85 -1.34 -1.83
N LEU A 102 -2.86 -0.69 -1.23
CA LEU A 102 -2.36 0.63 -1.61
C LEU A 102 -0.82 0.59 -1.66
N ILE A 103 -0.25 1.42 -2.53
CA ILE A 103 1.19 1.72 -2.50
C ILE A 103 1.40 3.10 -1.89
N CYS A 104 2.44 3.27 -1.08
CA CYS A 104 2.88 4.56 -0.58
C CYS A 104 4.26 4.88 -1.12
N LEU A 105 4.39 6.04 -1.78
CA LEU A 105 5.63 6.55 -2.35
C LEU A 105 6.04 7.84 -1.62
N PRO A 106 6.67 7.74 -0.43
CA PRO A 106 6.93 8.90 0.41
C PRO A 106 7.96 9.89 -0.17
N LEU A 107 8.68 9.51 -1.23
CA LEU A 107 9.70 10.35 -1.87
C LEU A 107 9.30 10.85 -3.26
N ILE A 108 8.08 10.56 -3.72
CA ILE A 108 7.56 10.94 -5.03
C ILE A 108 6.29 11.75 -4.83
N THR A 109 6.21 12.93 -5.46
CA THR A 109 4.98 13.71 -5.53
C THR A 109 4.05 13.19 -6.60
N GLU A 110 2.77 13.51 -6.49
CA GLU A 110 1.80 13.19 -7.54
C GLU A 110 2.25 13.75 -8.89
N SER A 111 2.64 15.03 -8.98
CA SER A 111 3.12 15.64 -10.23
C SER A 111 4.27 14.85 -10.88
N GLN A 112 5.30 14.47 -10.12
CA GLN A 112 6.43 13.69 -10.66
C GLN A 112 5.99 12.36 -11.27
N TRP A 113 4.98 11.72 -10.69
CA TRP A 113 4.42 10.47 -11.20
C TRP A 113 3.61 10.67 -12.49
N TYR A 114 2.88 11.77 -12.58
CA TYR A 114 2.14 12.11 -13.80
C TYR A 114 3.09 12.51 -14.94
N ASP A 115 4.12 13.31 -14.63
CA ASP A 115 5.12 13.77 -15.59
C ASP A 115 5.95 12.61 -16.17
N SER A 116 6.15 11.53 -15.42
CA SER A 116 6.82 10.32 -15.93
C SER A 116 5.96 9.47 -16.87
N GLY A 117 4.64 9.72 -16.93
CA GLY A 117 3.68 8.94 -17.73
C GLY A 117 3.25 7.61 -17.11
N PHE A 118 3.75 7.24 -15.92
CA PHE A 118 3.42 5.95 -15.30
C PHE A 118 1.94 5.81 -14.93
N TYR A 119 1.23 6.93 -14.71
CA TYR A 119 -0.21 6.95 -14.45
C TYR A 119 -1.07 6.36 -15.57
N GLN A 120 -0.56 6.31 -16.81
CA GLN A 120 -1.30 5.81 -17.97
C GLN A 120 -1.27 4.28 -18.08
N LEU A 121 -0.44 3.61 -17.27
CA LEU A 121 -0.31 2.16 -17.33
C LEU A 121 -1.58 1.49 -16.78
N PRO A 122 -2.14 0.48 -17.47
CA PRO A 122 -3.32 -0.25 -16.98
C PRO A 122 -3.10 -0.92 -15.61
N SER A 123 -1.85 -1.19 -15.26
CA SER A 123 -1.43 -1.78 -13.99
C SER A 123 -1.09 -0.74 -12.91
N CYS A 124 -1.36 0.55 -13.14
CA CYS A 124 -1.07 1.59 -12.17
C CYS A 124 -1.91 1.36 -10.90
N PRO A 125 -1.27 1.13 -9.75
CA PRO A 125 -2.00 0.88 -8.52
C PRO A 125 -2.57 2.19 -7.94
N PRO A 126 -3.51 2.11 -6.98
CA PRO A 126 -3.82 3.24 -6.12
C PRO A 126 -2.59 3.60 -5.26
N ILE A 127 -2.15 4.85 -5.34
CA ILE A 127 -0.92 5.34 -4.70
C ILE A 127 -1.22 6.50 -3.75
N ILE A 128 -0.55 6.50 -2.60
CA ILE A 128 -0.41 7.65 -1.70
C ILE A 128 0.95 8.30 -1.98
N PHE A 129 0.93 9.57 -2.41
CA PHE A 129 2.14 10.32 -2.74
C PHE A 129 2.65 11.17 -1.58
N ARG A 130 3.91 11.63 -1.68
CA ARG A 130 4.59 12.46 -0.67
C ARG A 130 3.76 13.67 -0.23
N ASP A 131 3.22 14.40 -1.19
CA ASP A 131 2.44 15.62 -0.97
C ASP A 131 1.07 15.36 -0.31
N GLN A 132 0.59 14.11 -0.36
CA GLN A 132 -0.62 13.67 0.34
C GLN A 132 -0.33 13.23 1.79
N LEU A 133 0.88 12.77 2.09
CA LEU A 133 1.31 12.40 3.45
C LEU A 133 1.53 13.60 4.36
N LEU A 134 2.08 14.70 3.81
CA LEU A 134 2.47 15.87 4.59
C LEU A 134 1.28 16.80 4.93
N GLY A 135 0.09 16.50 4.40
CA GLY A 135 -1.09 17.35 4.49
C GLY A 135 -0.90 18.69 3.76
N LYS A 136 -2.00 19.37 3.45
CA LYS A 136 -1.95 20.82 3.18
C LYS A 136 -1.73 21.55 4.51
N GLY A 137 -0.59 21.32 5.15
CA GLY A 137 -0.13 22.14 6.26
C GLY A 137 0.36 23.45 5.67
N GLU A 138 -0.38 24.53 5.94
CA GLU A 138 0.09 25.90 5.78
C GLU A 138 1.40 26.07 6.55
N TRP A 139 2.53 25.82 5.91
CA TRP A 139 3.78 26.41 6.32
C TRP A 139 3.87 27.75 5.59
N GLY A 140 3.04 28.69 6.07
CA GLY A 140 3.28 30.10 5.89
C GLY A 140 4.68 30.38 6.41
N VAL A 141 5.54 30.78 5.49
CA VAL A 141 6.84 31.36 5.80
C VAL A 141 6.57 32.60 6.64
N GLY A 142 6.97 32.56 7.91
CA GLY A 142 7.24 33.72 8.74
C GLY A 142 8.75 33.87 8.86
#